data_AF-A0A3B9HQF7-F1
#
_entry.id   AF-A0A3B9HQF7-F1
#
_cell.length_a   1.000
_cell.length_b   1.000
_cell.length_c   1.000
_cell.angle_alpha   90.00
_cell.angle_beta   90.00
_cell.angle_gamma   90.00
#
_symmetry.space_group_name_H-M   'P 1'
#
loop_
_entity.id
_entity.type
_entity.pdbx_description
1 polymer ?
#
loop_
_entity_poly.entity_id
_entity_poly.type
_entity_poly.pdbx_seq_one_letter_code
_entity_poly.pdbx_strand_id
1 'polypeptide(L)'
;LAEILAGNIPSFLREFKEIEVSRKLKDGKVHVIKYKVMPDVLAIGNDSDFVRMPMSPLAAQVIAEKFGCILPTTQMSDDIYQKAQTKLTPSPMSGGQYPNWQQRMTKNEFYTEHQRLVEEKCRKAGHQNGMLIAGHKKDVIISNFLNSHPKSVIIYGWHDSRNGGKPIQGYGWGHEVTYADYSHGIRLIANEVEVDGEKMDIKDVLADKTLSQLLSKEGPVKNTRAHR
;
A
#
# COMPACT_ATOMS: atom_id res chain seq x y z
N LEU A 1 16.63 0.05 -4.54
CA LEU A 1 16.23 -1.02 -5.49
C LEU A 1 17.14 -2.24 -5.35
N ALA A 2 18.45 -2.13 -5.62
CA ALA A 2 19.40 -3.24 -5.53
C ALA A 2 19.30 -4.02 -4.20
N GLU A 3 19.30 -3.33 -3.06
CA GLU A 3 19.17 -3.95 -1.74
C GLU A 3 17.92 -4.83 -1.58
N ILE A 4 16.75 -4.32 -1.99
CA ILE A 4 15.49 -5.07 -1.90
C ILE A 4 15.55 -6.31 -2.80
N LEU A 5 16.09 -6.17 -4.02
CA LEU A 5 16.23 -7.28 -4.95
C LEU A 5 17.27 -8.32 -4.51
N ALA A 6 18.29 -7.89 -3.76
CA ALA A 6 19.24 -8.77 -3.10
C ALA A 6 18.66 -9.48 -1.85
N GLY A 7 17.43 -9.11 -1.45
CA GLY A 7 16.74 -9.72 -0.32
C GLY A 7 17.04 -9.08 1.04
N ASN A 8 17.63 -7.88 1.06
CA ASN A 8 17.82 -7.08 2.28
C ASN A 8 16.49 -6.46 2.74
N ILE A 9 15.55 -7.34 3.07
CA ILE A 9 14.23 -7.03 3.62
C ILE A 9 14.04 -7.87 4.89
N PRO A 10 13.39 -7.33 5.93
CA PRO A 10 13.03 -8.10 7.11
C PRO A 10 12.29 -9.39 6.77
N SER A 11 12.58 -10.47 7.48
CA SER A 11 12.03 -11.80 7.25
C SER A 11 10.52 -11.82 7.45
N PHE A 12 10.01 -11.10 8.44
CA PHE A 12 8.58 -11.03 8.74
C PHE A 12 7.75 -10.44 7.61
N LEU A 13 8.34 -9.63 6.71
CA LEU A 13 7.63 -9.10 5.54
C LEU A 13 7.34 -10.17 4.48
N ARG A 14 8.04 -11.31 4.53
CA ARG A 14 7.86 -12.42 3.60
C ARG A 14 6.63 -13.27 3.94
N GLU A 15 6.12 -13.16 5.16
CA GLU A 15 4.94 -13.86 5.63
C GLU A 15 3.65 -13.09 5.33
N PHE A 16 3.20 -13.16 4.08
CA PHE A 16 2.00 -12.45 3.65
C PHE A 16 0.77 -12.89 4.46
N LYS A 17 -0.11 -11.93 4.76
CA LYS A 17 -1.36 -12.14 5.49
C LYS A 17 -2.52 -12.23 4.52
N GLU A 18 -3.45 -13.13 4.82
CA GLU A 18 -4.65 -13.30 4.02
C GLU A 18 -5.70 -12.26 4.39
N ILE A 19 -6.32 -11.68 3.36
CA ILE A 19 -7.47 -10.79 3.46
C ILE A 19 -8.64 -11.46 2.77
N GLU A 20 -9.71 -11.71 3.52
CA GLU A 20 -10.98 -12.19 3.00
C GLU A 20 -12.02 -11.07 2.98
N VAL A 21 -12.63 -10.87 1.81
CA VAL A 21 -13.65 -9.85 1.56
C VAL A 21 -14.84 -10.48 0.84
N SER A 22 -16.04 -10.13 1.29
CA SER A 22 -17.29 -10.53 0.64
C SER A 22 -18.07 -9.30 0.18
N ARG A 23 -18.57 -9.32 -1.06
CA ARG A 23 -19.35 -8.19 -1.63
C ARG A 23 -20.48 -8.69 -2.51
N LYS A 24 -21.63 -8.03 -2.41
CA LYS A 24 -22.70 -8.15 -3.41
C LYS A 24 -22.32 -7.33 -4.65
N LEU A 25 -22.17 -7.99 -5.80
CA LEU A 25 -21.76 -7.36 -7.05
C LEU A 25 -22.98 -6.99 -7.92
N LYS A 26 -22.73 -6.30 -9.04
CA LYS A 26 -23.77 -5.84 -9.98
C LYS A 26 -24.58 -6.96 -10.64
N ASP A 27 -24.06 -8.18 -10.66
CA ASP A 27 -24.81 -9.36 -11.14
C ASP A 27 -25.83 -9.87 -10.09
N GLY A 28 -25.91 -9.22 -8.94
CA GLY A 28 -26.83 -9.53 -7.86
C GLY A 28 -26.34 -10.60 -6.89
N LYS A 29 -25.18 -11.23 -7.15
CA LYS A 29 -24.61 -12.30 -6.32
C LYS A 29 -23.64 -11.75 -5.29
N VAL A 30 -23.48 -12.48 -4.19
CA VAL A 30 -22.40 -12.25 -3.24
C VAL A 30 -21.21 -13.08 -3.67
N HIS A 31 -20.10 -12.42 -3.91
CA HIS A 31 -18.82 -13.05 -4.23
C HIS A 31 -17.86 -12.89 -3.05
N VAL A 32 -16.97 -13.86 -2.88
CA VAL A 32 -15.91 -13.86 -1.86
C VAL A 32 -14.56 -13.88 -2.55
N ILE A 33 -13.65 -13.03 -2.11
CA ILE A 33 -12.25 -13.07 -2.53
C ILE A 33 -11.33 -13.21 -1.33
N LYS A 34 -10.30 -14.06 -1.47
CA LYS A 34 -9.14 -14.13 -0.58
C LYS A 34 -7.89 -13.74 -1.36
N TYR A 35 -7.15 -12.78 -0.84
CA TYR A 35 -5.87 -12.38 -1.40
C TYR A 35 -4.83 -12.20 -0.30
N LYS A 36 -3.55 -12.32 -0.67
CA LYS A 36 -2.43 -12.22 0.28
C LYS A 36 -1.72 -10.89 0.14
N VAL A 37 -1.46 -10.24 1.28
CA VAL A 37 -0.82 -8.93 1.37
C VAL A 37 0.39 -8.96 2.30
N MET A 38 1.44 -8.22 1.95
CA MET A 38 2.57 -7.99 2.84
C MET A 38 2.10 -7.36 4.18
N PRO A 39 2.53 -7.86 5.35
CA PRO A 39 2.01 -7.41 6.64
C PRO A 39 2.24 -5.92 6.91
N ASP A 40 3.33 -5.36 6.38
CA ASP A 40 3.65 -3.93 6.42
C ASP A 40 4.04 -3.44 5.00
N VAL A 41 4.47 -2.20 4.87
CA VAL A 41 5.11 -1.68 3.66
C VAL A 41 6.56 -2.14 3.58
N LEU A 42 7.11 -2.18 2.37
CA LEU A 42 8.51 -2.52 2.13
C LEU A 42 9.45 -1.72 3.02
N ALA A 43 10.41 -2.44 3.60
CA ALA A 43 11.50 -1.89 4.38
C ALA A 43 12.83 -2.48 3.92
N ILE A 44 13.91 -1.74 4.18
CA ILE A 44 15.28 -2.22 3.98
C ILE A 44 15.90 -2.47 5.35
N GLY A 45 16.59 -3.60 5.51
CA GLY A 45 17.24 -4.01 6.75
C GLY A 45 16.87 -5.43 7.18
N ASN A 46 16.93 -5.68 8.48
CA ASN A 46 16.63 -6.97 9.12
C ASN A 46 15.50 -6.83 10.18
N ASP A 47 15.15 -7.93 10.84
CA ASP A 47 14.02 -7.96 11.78
C ASP A 47 14.17 -7.04 13.00
N SER A 48 15.40 -6.67 13.35
CA SER A 48 15.74 -5.84 14.51
C SER A 48 16.10 -4.40 14.16
N ASP A 49 16.51 -4.14 12.92
CA ASP A 49 16.91 -2.82 12.44
C ASP A 49 16.53 -2.66 10.96
N PHE A 50 15.50 -1.85 10.72
CA PHE A 50 14.97 -1.59 9.39
C PHE A 50 14.37 -0.21 9.26
N VAL A 51 14.26 0.25 8.01
CA VAL A 51 13.58 1.50 7.65
C VAL A 51 12.52 1.21 6.59
N ARG A 52 11.25 1.54 6.89
CA ARG A 52 10.17 1.53 5.90
C ARG A 52 10.49 2.53 4.80
N MET A 53 10.81 2.03 3.61
CA MET A 53 11.50 2.80 2.58
C MET A 53 10.50 3.34 1.55
N PRO A 54 10.28 4.68 1.50
CA PRO A 54 9.58 5.30 0.39
C PRO A 54 10.29 5.06 -0.94
N MET A 55 9.52 4.95 -2.02
CA MET A 55 10.08 4.97 -3.38
C MET A 55 9.01 5.37 -4.39
N SER A 56 9.47 5.72 -5.59
CA SER A 56 8.60 6.06 -6.70
C SER A 56 7.87 4.82 -7.24
N PRO A 57 6.73 4.99 -7.94
CA PRO A 57 6.05 3.89 -8.61
C PRO A 57 6.94 3.17 -9.62
N LEU A 58 7.94 3.84 -10.22
CA LEU A 58 8.89 3.21 -11.14
C LEU A 58 9.68 2.09 -10.46
N ALA A 59 10.26 2.37 -9.29
CA ALA A 59 11.01 1.37 -8.52
C ALA A 59 10.09 0.31 -7.89
N ALA A 60 8.95 0.75 -7.34
CA ALA A 60 7.98 -0.13 -6.71
C ALA A 60 7.41 -1.17 -7.70
N GLN A 61 7.13 -0.76 -8.94
CA GLN A 61 6.63 -1.65 -9.99
C GLN A 61 7.64 -2.74 -10.34
N VAL A 62 8.93 -2.41 -10.47
CA VAL A 62 9.99 -3.40 -10.73
C VAL A 62 10.08 -4.44 -9.61
N ILE A 63 9.97 -4.00 -8.36
CA ILE A 63 9.98 -4.91 -7.20
C ILE A 63 8.76 -5.82 -7.20
N ALA A 64 7.57 -5.25 -7.42
CA ALA A 64 6.32 -6.02 -7.46
C ALA A 64 6.39 -7.10 -8.55
N GLU A 65 6.83 -6.74 -9.77
CA GLU A 65 7.01 -7.69 -10.87
C GLU A 65 8.01 -8.79 -10.54
N LYS A 66 9.16 -8.45 -9.93
CA LYS A 66 10.17 -9.43 -9.55
C LYS A 66 9.66 -10.42 -8.50
N PHE A 67 8.79 -9.99 -7.61
CA PHE A 67 8.24 -10.82 -6.53
C PHE A 67 6.89 -11.45 -6.87
N GLY A 68 6.45 -11.41 -8.13
CA GLY A 68 5.17 -12.01 -8.52
C GLY A 68 3.98 -11.35 -7.81
N CYS A 69 4.05 -10.03 -7.64
CA CYS A 69 3.09 -9.22 -6.91
C CYS A 69 2.58 -8.05 -7.78
N ILE A 70 1.53 -7.40 -7.28
CA ILE A 70 1.07 -6.08 -7.71
C ILE A 70 1.08 -5.09 -6.54
N LEU A 71 0.86 -3.81 -6.87
CA LEU A 71 0.57 -2.76 -5.90
C LEU A 71 -0.95 -2.69 -5.65
N PRO A 72 -1.43 -2.17 -4.50
CA PRO A 72 -2.85 -2.15 -4.19
C PRO A 72 -3.61 -1.14 -5.05
N THR A 73 -4.93 -1.27 -5.09
CA THR A 73 -5.88 -0.24 -5.52
C THR A 73 -6.38 0.52 -4.29
N THR A 74 -7.21 1.55 -4.47
CA THR A 74 -7.89 2.21 -3.34
C THR A 74 -8.78 1.27 -2.53
N GLN A 75 -9.49 0.36 -3.21
CA GLN A 75 -10.36 -0.61 -2.53
C GLN A 75 -9.55 -1.59 -1.68
N MET A 76 -8.44 -2.11 -2.20
CA MET A 76 -7.55 -2.98 -1.43
C MET A 76 -6.95 -2.23 -0.23
N SER A 77 -6.48 -1.00 -0.42
CA SER A 77 -5.93 -0.18 0.68
C SER A 77 -6.94 0.02 1.82
N ASP A 78 -8.21 0.28 1.48
CA ASP A 78 -9.28 0.35 2.48
C ASP A 78 -9.51 -0.99 3.20
N ASP A 79 -9.61 -2.08 2.45
CA ASP A 79 -9.86 -3.42 3.00
C ASP A 79 -8.73 -3.87 3.93
N ILE A 80 -7.49 -3.62 3.52
CA ILE A 80 -6.28 -3.85 4.33
C ILE A 80 -6.36 -3.07 5.63
N TYR A 81 -6.71 -1.78 5.58
CA TYR A 81 -6.87 -1.00 6.80
C TYR A 81 -7.96 -1.59 7.71
N GLN A 82 -9.14 -1.93 7.16
CA GLN A 82 -10.23 -2.50 7.95
C GLN A 82 -9.83 -3.81 8.63
N LYS A 83 -9.08 -4.67 7.94
CA LYS A 83 -8.63 -5.97 8.44
C LYS A 83 -7.33 -5.91 9.25
N ALA A 84 -6.60 -4.80 9.23
CA ALA A 84 -5.34 -4.65 9.97
C ALA A 84 -5.54 -4.88 11.47
N GLN A 85 -4.68 -5.71 12.04
CA GLN A 85 -4.62 -6.00 13.46
C GLN A 85 -4.12 -4.76 14.23
N THR A 86 -3.19 -4.01 13.64
CA THR A 86 -2.71 -2.74 14.17
C THR A 86 -3.09 -1.60 13.23
N LYS A 87 -3.90 -0.66 13.72
CA LYS A 87 -4.28 0.56 13.00
C LYS A 87 -3.60 1.75 13.67
N LEU A 88 -2.58 2.32 13.02
CA LEU A 88 -1.88 3.50 13.53
C LEU A 88 -2.49 4.76 12.96
N THR A 89 -2.60 5.81 13.78
CA THR A 89 -2.97 7.14 13.28
C THR A 89 -1.81 7.72 12.46
N PRO A 90 -2.08 8.51 11.41
CA PRO A 90 -1.04 9.18 10.62
C PRO A 90 -0.11 10.07 11.46
N SER A 91 1.14 10.23 11.01
CA SER A 91 2.17 11.08 11.62
C SER A 91 2.63 12.16 10.63
N PRO A 92 1.83 13.21 10.36
CA PRO A 92 2.23 14.26 9.43
C PRO A 92 3.44 15.02 9.98
N MET A 93 4.50 15.12 9.16
CA MET A 93 5.70 15.90 9.45
C MET A 93 5.67 17.24 8.72
N SER A 94 4.72 18.09 9.11
CA SER A 94 4.48 19.39 8.46
C SER A 94 4.18 20.48 9.48
N GLY A 95 4.26 21.75 9.07
CA GLY A 95 3.91 22.91 9.90
C GLY A 95 5.01 23.31 10.88
N GLY A 96 4.65 24.04 11.95
CA GLY A 96 5.60 24.70 12.85
C GLY A 96 6.58 23.77 13.59
N GLN A 97 6.19 22.51 13.83
CA GLN A 97 7.09 21.50 14.41
C GLN A 97 8.19 21.04 13.42
N TYR A 98 7.95 21.18 12.11
CA TYR A 98 8.88 20.79 11.06
C TYR A 98 9.16 21.98 10.13
N PRO A 99 10.02 22.92 10.55
CA PRO A 99 10.44 24.02 9.69
C PRO A 99 11.03 23.51 8.36
N ASN A 100 10.68 24.21 7.28
CA ASN A 100 11.13 23.90 5.91
C ASN A 100 10.80 22.48 5.44
N TRP A 101 9.76 21.85 5.99
CA TRP A 101 9.41 20.44 5.71
C TRP A 101 9.28 20.13 4.21
N GLN A 102 8.81 21.07 3.39
CA GLN A 102 8.65 20.88 1.94
C GLN A 102 9.98 20.52 1.25
N GLN A 103 11.10 21.08 1.72
CA GLN A 103 12.43 20.82 1.15
C GLN A 103 13.07 19.53 1.69
N ARG A 104 12.52 19.02 2.80
CA ARG A 104 13.09 17.94 3.60
C ARG A 104 12.33 16.63 3.45
N MET A 105 11.08 16.67 2.99
CA MET A 105 10.19 15.51 2.92
C MET A 105 10.67 14.36 2.03
N THR A 106 11.60 14.62 1.11
CA THR A 106 12.24 13.63 0.22
C THR A 106 13.66 13.27 0.66
N LYS A 107 14.06 13.66 1.88
CA LYS A 107 15.42 13.46 2.41
C LYS A 107 15.44 12.32 3.44
N ASN A 108 16.57 11.62 3.52
CA ASN A 108 16.78 10.49 4.43
C ASN A 108 16.50 10.83 5.91
N GLU A 109 16.77 12.06 6.32
CA GLU A 109 16.43 12.54 7.66
C GLU A 109 14.93 12.44 7.97
N PHE A 110 14.05 12.77 7.02
CA PHE A 110 12.61 12.64 7.18
C PHE A 110 12.16 11.19 7.15
N TYR A 111 12.83 10.35 6.36
CA TYR A 111 12.54 8.91 6.32
C TYR A 111 12.86 8.26 7.67
N THR A 112 14.01 8.63 8.25
CA THR A 112 14.46 8.15 9.57
C THR A 112 13.58 8.66 10.69
N GLU A 113 13.25 9.95 10.70
CA GLU A 113 12.37 10.51 11.73
C GLU A 113 10.94 9.95 11.63
N HIS A 114 10.39 9.78 10.42
CA HIS A 114 9.09 9.13 10.27
C HIS A 114 9.13 7.66 10.72
N GLN A 115 10.21 6.93 10.44
CA GLN A 115 10.40 5.57 10.95
C GLN A 115 10.37 5.57 12.49
N ARG A 116 11.11 6.48 13.14
CA ARG A 116 11.09 6.63 14.61
C ARG A 116 9.68 6.87 15.15
N LEU A 117 8.90 7.77 14.53
CA LEU A 117 7.53 8.07 14.93
C LEU A 117 6.60 6.85 14.78
N VAL A 118 6.76 6.07 13.71
CA VAL A 118 5.96 4.85 13.49
C VAL A 118 6.33 3.78 14.51
N GLU A 119 7.63 3.53 14.74
CA GLU A 119 8.09 2.54 15.74
C GLU A 119 7.64 2.90 17.16
N GLU A 120 7.66 4.19 17.52
CA GLU A 120 7.13 4.65 18.81
C GLU A 120 5.64 4.33 18.95
N LYS A 121 4.85 4.50 17.89
CA LYS A 121 3.42 4.16 17.86
C LYS A 121 3.20 2.64 17.87
N CYS A 122 4.00 1.87 17.14
CA CYS A 122 4.00 0.40 17.18
C CYS A 122 4.18 -0.10 18.62
N ARG A 123 5.23 0.39 19.30
CA ARG A 123 5.51 0.03 20.70
C ARG A 123 4.35 0.37 21.63
N LYS A 124 3.76 1.57 21.50
CA LYS A 124 2.61 2.00 22.31
C LYS A 124 1.36 1.14 22.05
N ALA A 125 1.19 0.66 20.81
CA ALA A 125 0.08 -0.20 20.41
C ALA A 125 0.30 -1.68 20.71
N GLY A 126 1.47 -2.08 21.22
CA GLY A 126 1.83 -3.49 21.41
C GLY A 126 1.94 -4.26 20.09
N HIS A 127 2.24 -3.57 18.99
CA HIS A 127 2.43 -4.19 17.68
C HIS A 127 3.62 -5.14 17.68
N GLN A 128 3.43 -6.31 17.09
CA GLN A 128 4.49 -7.29 16.86
C GLN A 128 4.77 -7.37 15.37
N ASN A 129 6.06 -7.39 15.00
CA ASN A 129 6.48 -7.55 13.62
C ASN A 129 5.82 -8.79 12.99
N GLY A 130 5.31 -8.63 11.77
CA GLY A 130 4.52 -9.64 11.10
C GLY A 130 3.02 -9.51 11.32
N MET A 131 2.50 -8.76 12.30
CA MET A 131 1.07 -8.42 12.33
C MET A 131 0.72 -7.51 11.15
N LEU A 132 -0.50 -7.64 10.61
CA LEU A 132 -0.98 -6.72 9.59
C LEU A 132 -1.18 -5.32 10.18
N ILE A 133 -0.44 -4.34 9.65
CA ILE A 133 -0.45 -2.95 10.11
C ILE A 133 -0.83 -1.99 8.99
N ALA A 134 -1.61 -0.95 9.30
CA ALA A 134 -2.04 0.07 8.35
C ALA A 134 -2.28 1.44 9.01
N GLY A 135 -2.47 2.48 8.18
CA GLY A 135 -2.77 3.86 8.59
C GLY A 135 -1.54 4.78 8.74
N HIS A 136 -0.35 4.21 8.93
CA HIS A 136 0.91 4.94 9.10
C HIS A 136 1.50 5.51 7.80
N LYS A 137 1.16 4.95 6.64
CA LYS A 137 1.66 5.37 5.32
C LYS A 137 0.51 5.57 4.33
N LYS A 138 0.81 6.21 3.21
CA LYS A 138 -0.03 6.25 2.01
C LYS A 138 0.49 5.21 1.03
N ASP A 139 -0.34 4.27 0.62
CA ASP A 139 0.05 3.30 -0.39
C ASP A 139 0.24 3.99 -1.74
N VAL A 140 1.31 3.66 -2.46
CA VAL A 140 1.39 3.89 -3.91
C VAL A 140 0.48 2.87 -4.58
N ILE A 141 -0.47 3.34 -5.40
CA ILE A 141 -1.54 2.49 -5.91
C ILE A 141 -1.57 2.36 -7.44
N ILE A 142 -2.21 1.29 -7.89
CA ILE A 142 -2.73 1.14 -9.25
C ILE A 142 -4.05 1.90 -9.36
N SER A 143 -4.22 2.65 -10.45
CA SER A 143 -5.46 3.38 -10.75
C SER A 143 -5.62 3.59 -12.26
N ASN A 144 -6.87 3.64 -12.74
CA ASN A 144 -7.22 4.04 -14.10
C ASN A 144 -6.96 5.53 -14.35
N PHE A 145 -6.87 6.38 -13.31
CA PHE A 145 -6.51 7.80 -13.46
C PHE A 145 -5.16 8.01 -14.15
N LEU A 146 -4.25 7.05 -13.99
CA LEU A 146 -2.95 7.08 -14.67
C LEU A 146 -3.08 7.05 -16.19
N ASN A 147 -4.18 6.55 -16.76
CA ASN A 147 -4.40 6.54 -18.21
C ASN A 147 -4.50 7.97 -18.79
N SER A 148 -5.08 8.91 -18.03
CA SER A 148 -5.14 10.33 -18.39
C SER A 148 -4.04 11.16 -17.73
N HIS A 149 -3.36 10.62 -16.72
CA HIS A 149 -2.26 11.28 -16.00
C HIS A 149 -1.00 10.41 -15.98
N PRO A 150 -0.42 10.08 -17.15
CA PRO A 150 0.65 9.08 -17.27
C PRO A 150 1.94 9.46 -16.54
N LYS A 151 2.14 10.76 -16.29
CA LYS A 151 3.33 11.31 -15.62
C LYS A 151 3.16 11.50 -14.11
N SER A 152 2.07 11.02 -13.53
CA SER A 152 1.78 11.18 -12.10
C SER A 152 2.05 9.91 -11.30
N VAL A 153 2.30 10.08 -9.99
CA VAL A 153 2.12 9.02 -9.00
C VAL A 153 0.75 9.19 -8.32
N ILE A 154 0.05 8.08 -8.08
CA ILE A 154 -1.16 8.07 -7.25
C ILE A 154 -0.82 7.46 -5.90
N ILE A 155 -1.04 8.24 -4.85
CA ILE A 155 -0.91 7.80 -3.46
C ILE A 155 -2.26 7.92 -2.76
N TYR A 156 -2.58 6.95 -1.94
CA TYR A 156 -3.86 6.86 -1.24
C TYR A 156 -3.68 6.27 0.15
N GLY A 157 -4.48 6.72 1.11
CA GLY A 157 -4.49 6.15 2.46
C GLY A 157 -4.24 7.20 3.53
N TRP A 158 -3.32 6.91 4.47
CA TRP A 158 -3.33 7.56 5.78
C TRP A 158 -4.74 7.50 6.40
N HIS A 159 -5.29 6.30 6.43
CA HIS A 159 -6.55 6.04 7.12
C HIS A 159 -6.42 6.37 8.60
N ASP A 160 -7.44 7.03 9.15
CA ASP A 160 -7.38 7.56 10.50
C ASP A 160 -8.54 7.03 11.33
N SER A 161 -8.27 6.34 12.44
CA SER A 161 -9.32 5.86 13.32
C SER A 161 -10.19 6.99 13.88
N ARG A 162 -9.65 8.21 13.97
CA ARG A 162 -10.35 9.41 14.47
C ARG A 162 -11.42 9.93 13.52
N ASN A 163 -11.40 9.53 12.24
CA ASN A 163 -12.41 9.93 11.25
C ASN A 163 -13.25 8.72 10.74
N GLY A 164 -13.32 7.65 11.55
CA GLY A 164 -14.02 6.42 11.19
C GLY A 164 -13.24 5.53 10.22
N GLY A 165 -11.91 5.69 10.14
CA GLY A 165 -11.06 4.90 9.26
C GLY A 165 -11.06 5.35 7.81
N LYS A 166 -11.45 6.60 7.54
CA LYS A 166 -11.42 7.19 6.20
C LYS A 166 -9.99 7.64 5.85
N PRO A 167 -9.57 7.53 4.59
CA PRO A 167 -8.27 8.03 4.14
C PRO A 167 -8.20 9.56 4.26
N ILE A 168 -7.10 10.09 4.82
CA ILE A 168 -6.81 11.53 4.75
C ILE A 168 -6.32 11.88 3.33
N GLN A 169 -5.49 11.02 2.73
CA GLN A 169 -5.11 11.14 1.32
C GLN A 169 -6.14 10.40 0.47
N GLY A 170 -7.12 11.13 -0.06
CA GLY A 170 -8.02 10.62 -1.10
C GLY A 170 -7.34 10.48 -2.47
N TYR A 171 -8.12 10.46 -3.55
CA TYR A 171 -7.57 10.47 -4.92
C TYR A 171 -6.78 11.76 -5.16
N GLY A 172 -5.46 11.64 -5.28
CA GLY A 172 -4.58 12.76 -5.61
C GLY A 172 -3.46 12.33 -6.53
N TRP A 173 -3.26 13.10 -7.60
CA TRP A 173 -2.20 12.93 -8.61
C TRP A 173 -1.29 14.18 -8.70
N GLY A 174 -1.18 14.91 -7.59
CA GLY A 174 -0.46 16.20 -7.52
C GLY A 174 1.07 16.09 -7.61
N HIS A 175 1.61 14.88 -7.70
CA HIS A 175 3.04 14.63 -7.78
C HIS A 175 3.41 13.86 -9.04
N GLU A 176 4.59 14.14 -9.56
CA GLU A 176 5.13 13.48 -10.73
C GLU A 176 5.59 12.03 -10.43
N VAL A 177 5.72 11.22 -11.47
CA VAL A 177 5.99 9.77 -11.37
C VAL A 177 7.32 9.42 -10.68
N THR A 178 8.27 10.35 -10.60
CA THR A 178 9.55 10.17 -9.90
C THR A 178 9.51 10.58 -8.43
N TYR A 179 8.42 11.18 -7.97
CA TYR A 179 8.27 11.69 -6.62
C TYR A 179 8.13 10.56 -5.58
N ALA A 180 8.81 10.73 -4.44
CA ALA A 180 8.64 9.90 -3.26
C ALA A 180 9.02 10.69 -2.00
N ASP A 181 8.06 10.86 -1.10
CA ASP A 181 8.27 11.47 0.21
C ASP A 181 8.18 10.44 1.35
N TYR A 182 8.49 10.88 2.57
CA TYR A 182 8.44 10.05 3.78
C TYR A 182 7.10 9.34 4.02
N SER A 183 5.99 9.80 3.42
CA SER A 183 4.65 9.26 3.62
C SER A 183 4.32 8.09 2.69
N HIS A 184 5.07 7.91 1.59
CA HIS A 184 4.83 6.79 0.67
C HIS A 184 5.11 5.45 1.34
N GLY A 185 4.22 4.50 1.08
CA GLY A 185 4.29 3.11 1.46
C GLY A 185 4.16 2.23 0.23
N ILE A 186 5.04 1.25 0.09
CA ILE A 186 4.94 0.25 -0.97
C ILE A 186 4.49 -1.05 -0.33
N ARG A 187 3.23 -1.43 -0.58
CA ARG A 187 2.67 -2.67 -0.09
C ARG A 187 2.47 -3.63 -1.23
N LEU A 188 2.94 -4.87 -1.07
CA LEU A 188 2.85 -5.89 -2.10
C LEU A 188 1.63 -6.77 -1.88
N ILE A 189 0.91 -7.06 -2.97
CA ILE A 189 -0.21 -8.00 -3.02
C ILE A 189 0.20 -9.15 -3.94
N ALA A 190 0.05 -10.40 -3.49
CA ALA A 190 0.38 -11.56 -4.30
C ALA A 190 -0.52 -11.65 -5.55
N ASN A 191 0.00 -12.16 -6.66
CA ASN A 191 -0.79 -12.32 -7.88
C ASN A 191 -1.86 -13.42 -7.76
N GLU A 192 -1.58 -14.52 -7.05
CA GLU A 192 -2.55 -15.59 -6.88
C GLU A 192 -3.60 -15.18 -5.83
N VAL A 193 -4.88 -15.30 -6.21
CA VAL A 193 -6.05 -15.07 -5.36
C VAL A 193 -7.01 -16.24 -5.48
N GLU A 194 -7.94 -16.34 -4.53
CA GLU A 194 -9.07 -17.27 -4.59
C GLU A 194 -10.37 -16.46 -4.68
N VAL A 195 -11.19 -16.72 -5.71
CA VAL A 195 -12.51 -16.12 -5.88
C VAL A 195 -13.54 -17.24 -5.87
N ASP A 196 -14.46 -17.20 -4.91
CA ASP A 196 -15.50 -18.23 -4.71
C ASP A 196 -14.96 -19.68 -4.65
N GLY A 197 -13.75 -19.85 -4.11
CA GLY A 197 -13.07 -21.14 -4.01
C GLY A 197 -12.16 -21.50 -5.19
N GLU A 198 -12.17 -20.72 -6.27
CA GLU A 198 -11.37 -20.95 -7.47
C GLU A 198 -10.13 -20.06 -7.50
N LYS A 199 -8.97 -20.65 -7.83
CA LYS A 199 -7.71 -19.90 -7.97
C LYS A 199 -7.71 -19.07 -9.25
N MET A 200 -7.31 -17.80 -9.14
CA MET A 200 -7.23 -16.86 -10.26
C MET A 200 -5.97 -15.98 -10.17
N ASP A 201 -5.55 -15.39 -11.29
CA ASP A 201 -4.63 -14.24 -11.27
C ASP A 201 -5.43 -12.97 -10.93
N ILE A 202 -4.96 -12.21 -9.96
CA ILE A 202 -5.56 -10.96 -9.51
C ILE A 202 -5.73 -9.94 -10.64
N LYS A 203 -4.88 -9.99 -11.68
CA LYS A 203 -4.96 -9.11 -12.83
C LYS A 203 -6.16 -9.44 -13.71
N ASP A 204 -6.53 -10.72 -13.82
CA ASP A 204 -7.74 -11.14 -14.53
C ASP A 204 -8.99 -10.70 -13.77
N VAL A 205 -8.98 -10.85 -12.43
CA VAL A 205 -10.05 -10.33 -11.55
C VAL A 205 -10.20 -8.82 -11.71
N LEU A 206 -9.10 -8.08 -11.72
CA LEU A 206 -9.10 -6.63 -11.92
C LEU A 206 -9.58 -6.23 -13.32
N ALA A 207 -9.28 -7.00 -14.36
CA ALA A 207 -9.71 -6.73 -15.73
C ALA A 207 -11.18 -7.09 -16.01
N ASP A 208 -11.78 -7.97 -15.21
CA ASP A 208 -13.15 -8.44 -15.37
C ASP A 208 -14.21 -7.36 -15.08
N LYS A 209 -15.30 -7.35 -15.86
CA LYS A 209 -16.37 -6.34 -15.76
C LYS A 209 -17.18 -6.42 -14.47
N THR A 210 -17.30 -7.61 -13.90
CA THR A 210 -18.08 -7.87 -12.70
C THR A 210 -17.16 -8.00 -11.50
N LEU A 211 -16.19 -8.92 -11.54
CA LEU A 211 -15.33 -9.29 -10.42
C LEU A 211 -14.38 -8.16 -9.99
N SER A 212 -14.05 -7.21 -10.87
CA SER A 212 -13.22 -6.05 -10.50
C SER A 212 -13.81 -5.24 -9.34
N GLN A 213 -15.13 -5.30 -9.10
CA GLN A 213 -15.78 -4.65 -7.96
C GLN A 213 -15.39 -5.24 -6.60
N LEU A 214 -14.78 -6.44 -6.57
CA LEU A 214 -14.17 -7.00 -5.37
C LEU A 214 -12.94 -6.19 -4.93
N LEU A 215 -12.20 -5.64 -5.90
CA LEU A 215 -10.86 -5.11 -5.72
C LEU A 215 -10.69 -3.66 -6.23
N SER A 216 -11.70 -3.02 -6.82
CA SER A 216 -11.58 -1.70 -7.42
C SER A 216 -12.88 -0.91 -7.34
N LYS A 217 -12.79 0.34 -6.89
CA LYS A 217 -13.88 1.32 -6.94
C LYS A 217 -14.01 1.99 -8.31
N GLU A 218 -13.04 1.78 -9.19
CA GLU A 218 -12.96 2.41 -10.51
C GLU A 218 -13.52 1.51 -11.62
N GLY A 219 -14.10 0.36 -11.24
CA GLY A 219 -14.46 -0.70 -12.17
C GLY A 219 -13.22 -1.43 -12.72
N PRO A 220 -13.30 -1.98 -13.94
CA PRO A 220 -12.21 -2.77 -14.52
C PRO A 220 -10.92 -1.98 -14.67
N VAL A 221 -9.80 -2.57 -14.23
CA VAL A 221 -8.44 -2.04 -14.32
C VAL A 221 -7.62 -2.95 -15.22
N LYS A 222 -7.49 -2.58 -16.50
CA LYS A 222 -6.76 -3.39 -17.50
C LYS A 222 -5.25 -3.24 -17.41
N ASN A 223 -4.76 -2.06 -17.04
CA ASN A 223 -3.34 -1.81 -16.84
C ASN A 223 -3.04 -1.76 -15.35
N THR A 224 -2.46 -2.86 -14.84
CA THR A 224 -2.15 -3.07 -13.42
C THR A 224 -0.75 -2.54 -13.04
N ARG A 225 -0.19 -1.59 -13.80
CA ARG A 225 1.02 -0.88 -13.39
C ARG A 225 0.65 0.39 -12.61
N ALA A 226 1.45 0.76 -11.62
CA ALA A 226 1.29 2.03 -10.89
C ALA A 226 1.94 3.25 -11.59
N HIS A 227 2.36 3.08 -12.84
CA HIS A 227 2.79 4.16 -13.74
C HIS A 227 2.32 3.86 -15.17
N ARG A 228 2.48 4.82 -16.08
CA ARG A 228 2.34 4.60 -17.53
C ARG A 228 3.65 4.84 -18.25
#